data_AF-A0AAD7S2L0-F1
#
_entry.id   AF-A0AAD7S2L0-F1
#
_cell.length_a   1.000
_cell.length_b   1.000
_cell.length_c   1.000
_cell.angle_alpha   90.00
_cell.angle_beta   90.00
_cell.angle_gamma   90.00
#
_symmetry.space_group_name_H-M   'P 1'
#
loop_
_entity.id
_entity.type
_entity.pdbx_description
1 polymer ?
#
loop_
_entity_poly.entity_id
_entity_poly.type
_entity_poly.pdbx_seq_one_letter_code
_entity_poly.pdbx_strand_id
1 'polypeptide(L)'
;MTILEELPNQKRTGEDYGDVDQQPQNATTGGCPLLTKVIVIDGMAVVQGMRKPPWIKTCAQWADHFTATLDSKIKEYSEIHLVFDRYDLPSSLKEATRERRQGGKPPTIYHVEDNTPVGKVSAKQHQR
;
A
#
# COMPACT_ATOMS: atom_id res chain seq x y z
N MET A 1 -26.26 -27.66 -2.57
CA MET A 1 -25.61 -28.78 -1.87
C MET A 1 -24.17 -28.78 -2.38
N THR A 2 -23.10 -28.58 -1.62
CA THR A 2 -22.86 -28.89 -0.21
C THR A 2 -21.55 -28.17 0.22
N ILE A 3 -21.61 -27.52 1.38
CA ILE A 3 -20.61 -27.29 2.46
C ILE A 3 -19.31 -26.50 2.21
N LEU A 4 -19.24 -25.35 2.89
CA LEU A 4 -18.03 -24.72 3.43
C LEU A 4 -17.28 -25.74 4.29
N GLU A 5 -15.99 -25.95 4.05
CA GLU A 5 -15.09 -26.51 5.07
C GLU A 5 -14.46 -25.35 5.85
N GLU A 6 -14.84 -25.24 7.13
CA GLU A 6 -14.15 -24.42 8.12
C GLU A 6 -12.86 -25.14 8.58
N LEU A 7 -11.76 -24.39 8.67
CA LEU A 7 -10.50 -24.87 9.22
C LEU A 7 -10.59 -24.95 10.77
N PRO A 8 -10.05 -26.00 11.41
CA PRO A 8 -10.20 -26.21 12.85
C PRO A 8 -9.44 -25.17 13.69
N ASN A 9 -10.19 -24.60 14.63
CA ASN A 9 -9.79 -23.68 15.68
C ASN A 9 -8.95 -24.43 16.73
N GLN A 10 -7.63 -24.20 16.77
CA GLN A 10 -6.77 -24.81 17.78
C GLN A 10 -6.77 -23.97 19.07
N LYS A 11 -7.68 -24.31 19.99
CA LYS A 11 -7.53 -23.99 21.41
C LYS A 11 -6.52 -24.96 22.04
N ARG A 12 -5.46 -24.44 22.65
CA ARG A 12 -4.73 -25.15 23.72
C ARG A 12 -4.77 -24.30 24.98
N THR A 13 -5.36 -24.89 26.00
CA THR A 13 -5.50 -24.45 27.39
C THR A 13 -4.41 -25.08 28.25
N GLY A 14 -3.84 -24.30 29.19
CA GLY A 14 -3.17 -24.71 30.45
C GLY A 14 -1.82 -25.44 30.28
N GLU A 15 -0.81 -25.37 31.16
CA GLU A 15 -0.69 -24.98 32.58
C GLU A 15 0.79 -24.58 32.84
N ASP A 16 1.03 -23.53 33.63
CA ASP A 16 1.64 -23.56 34.99
C ASP A 16 3.17 -23.46 35.01
N TYR A 17 3.69 -22.32 35.48
CA TYR A 17 4.95 -22.20 36.23
C TYR A 17 5.03 -20.81 36.91
N GLY A 18 4.87 -20.77 38.23
CA GLY A 18 5.66 -19.93 39.13
C GLY A 18 5.16 -18.53 39.48
N ASP A 19 4.45 -18.44 40.60
CA ASP A 19 4.29 -17.27 41.46
C ASP A 19 5.63 -16.85 42.08
N VAL A 20 6.05 -15.59 41.89
CA VAL A 20 7.01 -14.92 42.79
C VAL A 20 6.65 -13.43 42.88
N ASP A 21 5.94 -13.09 43.95
CA ASP A 21 5.75 -11.74 44.46
C ASP A 21 7.08 -10.99 44.62
N GLN A 22 7.20 -9.81 44.00
CA GLN A 22 7.95 -8.66 44.53
C GLN A 22 7.71 -7.38 43.70
N GLN A 23 6.87 -6.48 44.24
CA GLN A 23 6.89 -5.03 44.04
C GLN A 23 7.19 -4.41 45.43
N PRO A 24 7.74 -3.18 45.64
CA PRO A 24 7.67 -1.98 44.78
C PRO A 24 8.94 -1.12 44.68
N GLN A 25 9.07 -0.28 43.62
CA GLN A 25 9.18 1.18 43.78
C GLN A 25 9.31 2.02 42.47
N ASN A 26 8.36 2.95 42.32
CA ASN A 26 8.38 4.34 41.81
C ASN A 26 9.37 4.79 40.70
N ALA A 27 8.84 5.22 39.55
CA ALA A 27 8.74 6.64 39.14
C ALA A 27 8.61 6.80 37.60
N THR A 28 7.62 7.61 37.19
CA THR A 28 7.65 8.50 36.02
C THR A 28 7.81 7.87 34.62
N THR A 29 6.68 7.64 33.95
CA THR A 29 6.20 8.46 32.82
C THR A 29 4.93 7.77 32.33
N GLY A 30 3.78 8.29 32.74
CA GLY A 30 2.51 7.97 32.09
C GLY A 30 2.52 8.58 30.70
N GLY A 31 3.29 7.99 29.79
CA GLY A 31 3.16 8.26 28.37
C GLY A 31 1.79 7.74 27.99
N CYS A 32 0.85 8.64 27.70
CA CYS A 32 -0.28 8.27 26.84
C CYS A 32 0.32 7.46 25.69
N PRO A 33 -0.16 6.24 25.41
CA PRO A 33 0.23 5.57 24.17
C PRO A 33 -0.06 6.58 23.06
N LEU A 34 1.00 7.10 22.44
CA LEU A 34 0.86 8.00 21.30
C LEU A 34 -0.04 7.26 20.33
N LEU A 35 -1.25 7.79 20.14
CA LEU A 35 -2.24 7.20 19.24
C LEU A 35 -1.57 7.00 17.89
N THR A 36 -1.26 5.74 17.58
CA THR A 36 -0.52 5.39 16.38
C THR A 36 -1.52 5.46 15.24
N LYS A 37 -1.51 6.57 14.50
CA LYS A 37 -2.38 6.74 13.34
C LYS A 37 -1.75 6.02 12.17
N VAL A 38 -2.36 4.93 11.74
CA VAL A 38 -1.95 4.13 10.57
C VAL A 38 -2.89 4.41 9.40
N ILE A 39 -2.35 4.51 8.19
CA ILE A 39 -3.13 4.65 6.94
C ILE A 39 -2.69 3.65 5.88
N VAL A 40 -3.66 3.16 5.11
CA VAL A 40 -3.43 2.37 3.89
C VAL A 40 -3.84 3.19 2.68
N ILE A 41 -2.96 3.29 1.68
CA ILE A 41 -3.15 4.13 0.50
C ILE A 41 -3.08 3.26 -0.76
N ASP A 42 -4.10 3.37 -1.62
CA ASP A 42 -4.02 2.87 -3.00
C ASP A 42 -3.08 3.77 -3.81
N GLY A 43 -1.89 3.26 -4.10
CA GLY A 43 -0.85 3.98 -4.83
C GLY A 43 -1.28 4.35 -6.24
N MET A 44 -2.12 3.52 -6.90
CA MET A 44 -2.59 3.86 -8.24
C MET A 44 -3.62 4.98 -8.24
N ALA A 45 -4.44 5.08 -7.20
CA ALA A 45 -5.33 6.23 -7.04
C ALA A 45 -4.54 7.54 -6.89
N VAL A 46 -3.42 7.51 -6.15
CA VAL A 46 -2.55 8.69 -5.99
C VAL A 46 -1.90 9.09 -7.32
N VAL A 47 -1.34 8.13 -8.06
CA VAL A 47 -0.73 8.38 -9.39
C VAL A 47 -1.74 8.92 -10.40
N GLN A 48 -3.00 8.48 -10.35
CA GLN A 48 -4.05 8.98 -11.26
C GLN A 48 -4.63 10.33 -10.83
N GLY A 49 -4.63 10.61 -9.53
CA GLY A 49 -5.12 11.87 -8.97
C GLY A 49 -4.10 13.00 -9.06
N MET A 50 -2.80 12.70 -9.12
CA MET A 50 -1.79 13.73 -9.34
C MET A 50 -1.84 14.26 -10.76
N ARG A 51 -1.71 15.58 -10.88
CA ARG A 51 -1.43 16.21 -12.18
C ARG A 51 0.03 15.95 -12.53
N LYS A 52 0.35 15.96 -13.82
CA LYS A 52 1.74 15.93 -14.30
C LYS A 52 2.23 17.34 -14.58
N PRO A 53 3.08 17.95 -13.73
CA PRO A 53 3.73 19.21 -14.03
C PRO A 53 4.56 19.17 -15.33
N PRO A 54 4.70 20.31 -16.05
CA PRO A 54 5.49 20.37 -17.29
C PRO A 54 6.97 19.97 -17.13
N TRP A 55 7.54 20.14 -15.93
CA TRP A 55 8.94 19.82 -15.64
C TRP A 55 9.20 18.32 -15.48
N ILE A 56 8.18 17.48 -15.31
CA ILE A 56 8.36 16.02 -15.22
C ILE A 56 8.59 15.44 -16.61
N LYS A 57 9.84 15.05 -16.87
CA LYS A 57 10.33 14.44 -18.10
C LYS A 57 10.77 13.00 -17.93
N THR A 58 11.24 12.61 -16.74
CA THR A 58 11.76 11.27 -16.46
C THR A 58 10.97 10.58 -15.33
N CYS A 59 11.11 9.25 -15.23
CA CYS A 59 10.53 8.47 -14.14
C CYS A 59 11.07 8.88 -12.76
N ALA A 60 12.36 9.23 -12.64
CA ALA A 60 12.92 9.75 -11.39
C ALA A 60 12.21 11.03 -10.92
N GLN A 61 12.04 12.00 -11.82
CA GLN A 61 11.30 13.24 -11.51
C GLN A 61 9.84 12.96 -11.15
N TRP A 62 9.26 11.90 -11.70
CA TRP A 62 7.92 11.45 -11.33
C TRP A 62 7.89 10.89 -9.91
N ALA A 63 8.87 10.05 -9.56
CA ALA A 63 9.01 9.49 -8.23
C ALA A 63 9.18 10.60 -7.18
N ASP A 64 10.03 11.60 -7.46
CA ASP A 64 10.19 12.77 -6.59
C ASP A 64 8.87 13.52 -6.38
N HIS A 65 8.13 13.75 -7.47
CA HIS A 65 6.83 14.41 -7.38
C HIS A 65 5.80 13.59 -6.59
N PHE A 66 5.82 12.27 -6.74
CA PHE A 66 4.95 11.35 -6.04
C PHE A 66 5.23 11.36 -4.53
N THR A 67 6.49 11.25 -4.13
CA THR A 67 6.90 11.31 -2.72
C THR A 67 6.52 12.64 -2.09
N ALA A 68 6.84 13.76 -2.75
CA ALA A 68 6.46 15.08 -2.24
C ALA A 68 4.93 15.25 -2.11
N THR A 69 4.16 14.67 -3.03
CA THR A 69 2.68 14.68 -2.98
C THR A 69 2.17 13.86 -1.80
N LEU A 70 2.74 12.68 -1.54
CA LEU A 70 2.40 11.87 -0.38
C LEU A 70 2.75 12.59 0.93
N ASP A 71 3.97 13.10 1.06
CA ASP A 71 4.45 13.79 2.27
C ASP A 71 3.56 14.97 2.66
N SER A 72 3.00 15.67 1.66
CA SER A 72 2.05 16.76 1.91
C SER A 72 0.72 16.30 2.55
N LYS A 73 0.33 15.04 2.36
CA LYS A 73 -0.98 14.47 2.76
C LYS A 73 -0.91 13.65 4.05
N ILE A 74 0.26 13.15 4.42
CA ILE A 74 0.42 12.08 5.43
C ILE A 74 1.08 12.53 6.74
N LYS A 75 1.30 13.83 6.94
CA LYS A 75 2.05 14.38 8.10
C LYS A 75 1.52 13.97 9.48
N GLU A 76 0.26 13.58 9.57
CA GLU A 76 -0.37 13.18 10.84
C GLU A 76 -0.29 11.68 11.13
N TYR A 77 0.18 10.87 10.20
CA TYR A 77 0.22 9.41 10.34
C TYR A 77 1.61 8.94 10.78
N SER A 78 1.63 8.02 11.74
CA SER A 78 2.86 7.41 12.26
C SER A 78 3.36 6.27 11.38
N GLU A 79 2.45 5.61 10.64
CA GLU A 79 2.76 4.51 9.73
C GLU A 79 1.88 4.56 8.49
N ILE A 80 2.47 4.20 7.35
CA ILE A 80 1.86 4.33 6.03
C ILE A 80 2.12 3.06 5.24
N HIS A 81 1.05 2.37 4.86
CA HIS A 81 1.10 1.23 3.96
C HIS A 81 0.66 1.69 2.57
N LEU A 82 1.64 1.86 1.68
CA LEU A 82 1.37 2.14 0.27
C LEU A 82 1.21 0.82 -0.49
N VAL A 83 0.06 0.63 -1.15
CA VAL A 83 -0.26 -0.61 -1.86
C VAL A 83 -0.43 -0.33 -3.34
N PHE A 84 0.29 -1.08 -4.17
CA PHE A 84 0.09 -1.11 -5.62
C PHE A 84 -0.55 -2.44 -6.04
N ASP A 85 -1.46 -2.36 -7.00
CA ASP A 85 -2.00 -3.56 -7.65
C ASP A 85 -0.88 -4.38 -8.30
N ARG A 86 -0.94 -5.70 -8.13
CA ARG A 86 -0.14 -6.64 -8.90
C ARG A 86 -0.87 -7.06 -10.17
N TYR A 87 -0.17 -6.98 -11.29
CA TYR A 87 -0.68 -7.32 -12.62
C TYR A 87 0.06 -8.50 -13.26
N ASP A 88 1.08 -9.01 -12.59
CA ASP A 88 1.95 -10.11 -13.03
C ASP A 88 1.49 -11.48 -12.53
N LEU A 89 0.50 -11.54 -11.63
CA LEU A 89 -0.03 -12.79 -11.09
C LEU A 89 -1.05 -13.42 -12.05
N PRO A 90 -0.77 -14.62 -12.61
CA PRO A 90 -1.69 -15.32 -13.49
C PRO A 90 -2.99 -15.67 -12.75
N SER A 91 -4.11 -15.67 -13.47
CA SER A 91 -5.46 -15.96 -12.95
C SER A 91 -5.93 -15.03 -11.82
N SER A 92 -5.27 -13.87 -11.64
CA SER A 92 -5.73 -12.88 -10.67
C SER A 92 -6.94 -12.10 -11.17
N LEU A 93 -7.75 -11.59 -10.24
CA LEU A 93 -8.90 -10.74 -10.58
C LEU A 93 -8.49 -9.50 -11.40
N LYS A 94 -7.29 -8.96 -11.13
CA LYS A 94 -6.72 -7.81 -11.84
C LYS A 94 -6.30 -8.19 -13.26
N GLU A 95 -5.74 -9.38 -13.47
CA GLU A 95 -5.43 -9.88 -14.81
C GLU A 95 -6.70 -10.08 -15.65
N ALA A 96 -7.71 -10.77 -15.12
CA ALA A 96 -8.97 -10.97 -15.83
C ALA A 96 -9.65 -9.64 -16.20
N THR A 97 -9.57 -8.64 -15.31
CA THR A 97 -10.06 -7.28 -15.60
C THR A 97 -9.22 -6.57 -16.66
N ARG A 98 -7.89 -6.76 -16.63
CA ARG A 98 -6.95 -6.18 -17.61
C ARG A 98 -7.20 -6.74 -19.00
N GLU A 99 -7.38 -8.06 -19.13
CA GLU A 99 -7.65 -8.74 -20.40
C GLU A 99 -8.93 -8.18 -21.07
N ARG A 100 -10.00 -8.01 -20.29
CA ARG A 100 -11.24 -7.36 -20.76
C ARG A 100 -11.00 -5.93 -21.26
N ARG A 101 -10.19 -5.13 -20.53
CA ARG A 101 -9.86 -3.74 -20.92
C ARG A 101 -8.95 -3.65 -22.14
N GLN A 102 -8.10 -4.65 -22.35
CA GLN A 102 -7.18 -4.71 -23.49
C GLN A 102 -7.88 -5.17 -24.77
N GLY A 103 -9.07 -5.77 -24.67
CA GLY A 103 -9.85 -6.21 -25.83
C GLY A 103 -9.09 -7.24 -26.67
N GLY A 104 -8.36 -8.15 -26.00
CA GLY A 104 -7.55 -9.18 -26.66
C GLY A 104 -6.19 -8.71 -27.19
N LYS A 105 -5.81 -7.44 -27.00
CA LYS A 105 -4.44 -6.98 -27.30
C LYS A 105 -3.46 -7.50 -26.25
N PRO A 106 -2.24 -7.93 -26.64
CA PRO A 106 -1.25 -8.38 -25.69
C PRO A 106 -0.84 -7.23 -24.74
N PRO A 107 -0.48 -7.53 -23.47
CA PRO A 107 0.01 -6.52 -22.55
C PRO A 107 1.28 -5.86 -23.08
N THR A 108 1.35 -4.54 -23.02
CA THR A 108 2.61 -3.82 -23.25
C THR A 108 3.48 -3.97 -22.01
N ILE A 109 4.63 -4.63 -22.17
CA ILE A 109 5.65 -4.73 -21.12
C ILE A 109 6.58 -3.54 -21.28
N TYR A 110 6.72 -2.75 -20.22
CA TYR A 110 7.63 -1.61 -20.18
C TYR A 110 8.86 -1.97 -19.36
N HIS A 111 10.05 -1.70 -19.90
CA HIS A 111 11.24 -1.58 -19.08
C HIS A 111 11.28 -0.17 -18.52
N VAL A 112 11.32 -0.04 -17.20
CA VAL A 112 11.28 1.27 -16.52
C VAL A 112 12.54 1.43 -15.70
N GLU A 113 13.27 2.50 -16.00
CA GLU A 113 14.46 2.99 -15.31
C GLU A 113 14.26 4.46 -14.94
N ASP A 114 15.07 4.97 -14.02
CA ASP A 114 15.00 6.37 -13.57
C ASP A 114 15.05 7.40 -14.70
N ASN A 115 15.83 7.12 -15.74
CA ASN A 115 15.99 7.98 -16.93
C ASN A 115 14.85 7.81 -17.96
N THR A 116 13.90 6.89 -17.75
CA THR A 116 12.88 6.54 -18.75
C THR A 116 12.05 7.77 -19.09
N PRO A 117 11.94 8.14 -20.38
CA PRO A 117 11.28 9.37 -20.79
C PRO A 117 9.75 9.25 -20.67
N VAL A 118 9.17 10.04 -19.78
CA VAL A 118 7.71 10.16 -19.55
C VAL A 118 7.16 11.54 -19.92
N GLY A 119 8.02 12.41 -20.48
CA GLY A 119 7.66 13.76 -20.90
C GLY A 119 6.46 13.82 -21.86
N LYS A 120 6.34 12.85 -22.76
CA LYS A 120 5.26 12.76 -23.76
C LYS A 120 4.07 11.90 -23.32
N VAL A 121 4.18 11.23 -22.18
CA VAL A 121 3.11 10.40 -21.63
C VAL A 121 2.13 11.31 -20.88
N SER A 122 0.85 11.23 -21.23
CA SER A 122 -0.23 11.84 -20.44
C SER A 122 -0.60 10.90 -19.29
N ALA A 123 -0.62 11.40 -18.05
CA ALA A 123 -1.32 10.69 -16.99
C ALA A 123 -2.80 10.60 -17.34
N LYS A 124 -3.37 9.38 -17.32
CA LYS A 124 -4.83 9.23 -17.36
C LYS A 124 -5.38 9.79 -16.05
N GLN A 125 -6.11 10.89 -16.15
CA GLN A 125 -6.82 11.49 -15.03
C GLN A 125 -8.21 10.85 -14.93
N HIS A 126 -8.55 10.30 -13.77
CA HIS A 126 -9.95 10.05 -13.45
C HIS A 126 -10.54 11.35 -12.88
N GLN A 127 -11.42 12.00 -13.64
CA GLN A 127 -12.31 13.02 -13.07
C GLN A 127 -13.31 12.30 -12.17
N ARG A 128 -13.38 12.75 -10.90
CA ARG A 128 -14.47 12.39 -9.98
C ARG A 128 -15.64 13.33 -10.21
#